data_AF-A0A183HFC7-F1
#
_entry.id   AF-A0A183HFC7-F1
#
_cell.length_a   1.000
_cell.length_b   1.000
_cell.length_c   1.000
_cell.angle_alpha   90.00
_cell.angle_beta   90.00
_cell.angle_gamma   90.00
#
_symmetry.space_group_name_H-M   'P 1'
#
loop_
_entity.id
_entity.type
_entity.pdbx_description
1 polymer ?
#
loop_
_entity_poly.entity_id
_entity_poly.type
_entity_poly.pdbx_seq_one_letter_code
_entity_poly.pdbx_strand_id
1 'polypeptide(L)'
;MMLVGIDSLDEIENEILLINSTAWLQQPSDPKDWKEEIAKFRDVYQTFEFDEASKQLEALKVKGNAFAMEKDMNKRNAREKWRHLPIIRLRIHRIEQNILDNDSFGDNFHVLQRVDRVRNLANEISKVLQEVYNYYNQMDNELSASYNTLTNIEEKLNEKREKKERIQSSKCFWIFC
;
A
#
# COMPACT_ATOMS: atom_id res chain seq x y z
N MET A 1 -33.45 -2.66 32.95
CA MET A 1 -33.37 -1.86 31.71
C MET A 1 -31.91 -1.51 31.46
N MET A 2 -31.48 -1.58 30.21
CA MET A 2 -30.10 -1.50 29.67
C MET A 2 -29.20 -2.74 29.86
N LEU A 3 -29.51 -3.79 29.10
CA LEU A 3 -28.51 -4.68 28.50
C LEU A 3 -27.82 -3.92 27.36
N VAL A 4 -26.86 -3.05 27.67
CA VAL A 4 -25.89 -2.58 26.68
C VAL A 4 -24.82 -3.66 26.62
N GLY A 5 -24.71 -4.29 25.44
CA GLY A 5 -23.92 -5.50 25.11
C GLY A 5 -22.75 -5.84 26.04
N ILE A 6 -22.81 -7.05 26.60
CA ILE A 6 -21.65 -7.69 27.23
C ILE A 6 -20.71 -8.09 26.09
N ASP A 7 -19.79 -7.20 25.71
CA ASP A 7 -18.68 -7.56 24.83
C ASP A 7 -17.86 -8.65 25.52
N SER A 8 -17.75 -9.82 24.91
CA SER A 8 -16.92 -10.89 25.46
C SER A 8 -15.46 -10.67 25.07
N LEU A 9 -14.54 -11.04 25.97
CA LEU A 9 -13.10 -10.95 25.67
C LEU A 9 -12.71 -11.86 24.48
N ASP A 10 -13.43 -12.97 24.28
CA ASP A 10 -13.32 -13.85 23.11
C ASP A 10 -13.65 -13.13 21.81
N GLU A 11 -14.72 -12.34 21.79
CA GLU A 11 -15.12 -11.56 20.60
C GLU A 11 -14.07 -10.52 20.22
N ILE A 12 -13.55 -9.79 21.22
CA ILE A 12 -12.50 -8.80 21.00
C ILE A 12 -11.21 -9.46 20.49
N GLU A 13 -10.84 -10.59 21.08
CA GLU A 13 -9.66 -11.36 20.66
C GLU A 13 -9.80 -11.83 19.20
N ASN A 14 -10.97 -12.35 18.81
CA ASN A 14 -11.24 -12.75 17.43
C ASN A 14 -11.19 -11.58 16.46
N GLU A 15 -11.72 -10.42 16.84
CA GLU A 15 -11.69 -9.20 16.04
C GLU A 15 -10.25 -8.71 15.81
N ILE A 16 -9.43 -8.71 16.86
CA ILE A 16 -8.00 -8.45 16.82
C ILE A 16 -7.31 -9.43 15.85
N LEU A 17 -7.52 -10.73 16.01
CA LEU A 17 -6.91 -11.74 15.12
C LEU A 17 -7.33 -11.58 13.65
N LEU A 18 -8.58 -11.20 13.40
CA LEU A 18 -9.07 -10.89 12.05
C LEU A 18 -8.35 -9.67 11.47
N ILE A 19 -8.18 -8.60 12.24
CA ILE A 19 -7.43 -7.41 11.81
C ILE A 19 -6.00 -7.80 11.46
N ASN A 20 -5.36 -8.63 12.28
CA ASN A 20 -3.98 -9.07 12.07
C ASN A 20 -3.84 -9.87 10.76
N SER A 21 -4.66 -10.90 10.59
CA SER A 21 -4.63 -11.77 9.41
C SER A 21 -5.00 -11.06 8.10
N THR A 22 -5.67 -9.91 8.18
CA THR A 22 -6.09 -9.12 7.02
C THR A 22 -5.39 -7.75 6.94
N ALA A 23 -4.30 -7.56 7.69
CA ALA A 23 -3.54 -6.30 7.71
C ALA A 23 -3.03 -5.93 6.31
N TRP A 24 -2.58 -6.93 5.57
CA TRP A 24 -2.32 -6.86 4.13
C TRP A 24 -3.59 -7.29 3.39
N LEU A 25 -4.13 -6.40 2.56
CA LEU A 25 -5.26 -6.73 1.68
C LEU A 25 -4.79 -7.61 0.51
N GLN A 26 -3.60 -7.30 0.00
CA GLN A 26 -2.94 -8.04 -1.06
C GLN A 26 -1.48 -8.23 -0.66
N GLN A 27 -0.91 -9.39 -1.00
CA GLN A 27 0.53 -9.58 -0.83
C GLN A 27 1.28 -8.57 -1.69
N PRO A 28 2.29 -7.90 -1.13
CA PRO A 28 3.04 -6.90 -1.86
C PRO A 28 3.89 -7.56 -2.96
N SER A 29 3.84 -6.97 -4.15
CA SER A 29 4.61 -7.43 -5.31
C SER A 29 6.08 -7.01 -5.21
N ASP A 30 7.00 -7.89 -5.62
CA ASP A 30 8.43 -7.57 -5.70
C ASP A 30 8.72 -6.72 -6.95
N PRO A 31 9.25 -5.50 -6.82
CA PRO A 31 9.54 -4.64 -7.95
C PRO A 31 10.84 -4.98 -8.70
N LYS A 32 11.63 -5.96 -8.24
CA LYS A 32 12.95 -6.26 -8.81
C LYS A 32 12.91 -6.53 -10.31
N ASP A 33 12.00 -7.40 -10.76
CA ASP A 33 11.86 -7.75 -12.18
C ASP A 33 11.50 -6.51 -13.02
N TRP A 34 10.60 -5.67 -12.51
CA TRP A 34 10.23 -4.41 -13.17
C TRP A 34 11.41 -3.44 -13.28
N LYS A 35 12.24 -3.31 -12.24
CA LYS A 35 13.45 -2.49 -12.26
C LYS A 35 14.45 -2.98 -13.30
N GLU A 36 14.65 -4.29 -13.40
CA GLU A 36 15.52 -4.89 -14.41
C GLU A 36 14.99 -4.69 -15.84
N GLU A 37 13.68 -4.81 -16.05
CA GLU A 37 13.04 -4.51 -17.34
C GLU A 37 13.24 -3.04 -17.75
N ILE A 38 13.09 -2.10 -16.82
CA ILE A 38 13.33 -0.67 -17.08
C ILE A 38 14.79 -0.41 -17.43
N ALA A 39 15.73 -1.02 -16.71
CA ALA A 39 17.15 -0.88 -17.00
C ALA A 39 17.47 -1.37 -18.42
N LYS A 40 16.99 -2.56 -18.80
CA LYS A 40 17.16 -3.10 -20.16
C LYS A 40 16.54 -2.17 -21.20
N PHE A 41 15.32 -1.70 -20.97
CA PHE A 41 14.63 -0.82 -21.90
C PHE A 41 15.36 0.51 -22.08
N ARG A 42 15.86 1.11 -20.99
CA ARG A 42 16.67 2.33 -21.01
C ARG A 42 17.90 2.21 -21.93
N ASP A 43 18.50 1.04 -22.01
CA ASP A 43 19.71 0.82 -22.81
C ASP A 43 19.42 0.69 -24.31
N VAL A 44 18.21 0.20 -24.68
CA VAL A 44 17.89 -0.17 -26.07
C VAL A 44 16.81 0.69 -26.72
N TYR A 45 16.04 1.50 -25.98
CA TYR A 45 14.83 2.16 -26.51
C TYR A 45 15.08 3.05 -27.74
N GLN A 46 16.27 3.64 -27.86
CA GLN A 46 16.63 4.50 -29.00
C GLN A 46 16.79 3.72 -30.31
N THR A 47 17.03 2.41 -30.22
CA THR A 47 17.18 1.52 -31.38
C THR A 47 15.84 1.13 -31.99
N PHE A 48 14.74 1.32 -31.26
CA PHE A 48 13.40 1.01 -31.75
C PHE A 48 12.79 2.13 -32.60
N GLU A 49 11.87 1.74 -33.47
CA GLU A 49 10.91 2.66 -34.08
C GLU A 49 10.03 3.30 -33.00
N PHE A 50 9.57 4.53 -33.25
CA PHE A 50 8.85 5.32 -32.26
C PHE A 50 7.63 4.60 -31.68
N ASP A 51 6.84 3.95 -32.53
CA ASP A 51 5.61 3.26 -32.11
C ASP A 51 5.93 2.05 -31.21
N GLU A 52 6.99 1.31 -31.53
CA GLU A 52 7.43 0.17 -30.74
C GLU A 52 8.01 0.62 -29.38
N ALA A 53 8.85 1.64 -29.37
CA ALA A 53 9.37 2.23 -28.13
C ALA A 53 8.23 2.75 -27.24
N SER A 54 7.25 3.43 -27.82
CA SER A 54 6.09 3.97 -27.09
C SER A 54 5.23 2.86 -26.50
N LYS A 55 5.02 1.77 -27.23
CA LYS A 55 4.27 0.61 -26.75
C LYS A 55 4.97 -0.08 -25.57
N GLN A 56 6.29 -0.26 -25.65
CA GLN A 56 7.07 -0.84 -24.55
C GLN A 56 7.11 0.07 -23.32
N LEU A 57 7.29 1.38 -23.53
CA LEU A 57 7.20 2.38 -22.46
C LEU A 57 5.85 2.31 -21.74
N GLU A 58 4.75 2.25 -22.49
CA GLU A 58 3.41 2.19 -21.90
C GLU A 58 3.20 0.89 -21.10
N ALA A 59 3.69 -0.25 -21.61
CA ALA A 59 3.63 -1.51 -20.86
C ALA A 59 4.38 -1.42 -19.52
N LEU A 60 5.56 -0.78 -19.49
CA LEU A 60 6.31 -0.55 -18.25
C LEU A 60 5.59 0.41 -17.30
N LYS A 61 4.94 1.46 -17.82
CA LYS A 61 4.12 2.40 -17.02
C LYS A 61 2.90 1.70 -16.43
N VAL A 62 2.23 0.83 -17.18
CA VAL A 62 1.11 0.02 -16.67
C VAL A 62 1.54 -0.86 -15.50
N LYS A 63 2.70 -1.54 -15.61
CA LYS A 63 3.28 -2.29 -14.48
C LYS A 63 3.60 -1.39 -13.28
N GLY A 64 4.18 -0.21 -13.51
CA GLY A 64 4.40 0.81 -12.48
C GLY A 64 3.11 1.21 -11.75
N ASN A 65 2.06 1.50 -12.51
CA ASN A 65 0.74 1.87 -11.98
C ASN A 65 0.13 0.75 -11.12
N ALA A 66 0.40 -0.52 -11.42
CA ALA A 66 -0.06 -1.63 -10.58
C ALA A 66 0.52 -1.56 -9.16
N PHE A 67 1.81 -1.25 -9.00
CA PHE A 67 2.43 -1.03 -7.68
C PHE A 67 1.78 0.15 -6.93
N ALA A 68 1.46 1.23 -7.63
CA ALA A 68 0.78 2.38 -7.04
C ALA A 68 -0.64 2.03 -6.57
N MET A 69 -1.41 1.27 -7.36
CA MET A 69 -2.74 0.80 -6.98
C MET A 69 -2.68 -0.15 -5.77
N GLU A 70 -1.76 -1.11 -5.78
CA GLU A 70 -1.52 -2.04 -4.66
C GLU A 70 -1.22 -1.27 -3.37
N LYS A 71 -0.30 -0.30 -3.44
CA LYS A 71 0.03 0.61 -2.34
C LYS A 71 -1.19 1.30 -1.77
N ASP A 72 -1.99 1.92 -2.63
CA ASP A 72 -3.15 2.69 -2.19
C ASP A 72 -4.21 1.80 -1.52
N MET A 73 -4.43 0.61 -2.06
CA MET A 73 -5.34 -0.38 -1.49
C MET A 73 -4.88 -0.87 -0.12
N ASN A 74 -3.61 -1.28 0.00
CA ASN A 74 -3.04 -1.78 1.25
C ASN A 74 -2.97 -0.68 2.33
N LYS A 75 -2.55 0.54 1.99
CA LYS A 75 -2.53 1.66 2.94
C LYS A 75 -3.95 2.04 3.39
N ARG A 76 -4.93 2.05 2.47
CA ARG A 76 -6.33 2.32 2.83
C ARG A 76 -6.87 1.26 3.79
N ASN A 77 -6.65 -0.02 3.48
CA ASN A 77 -7.03 -1.15 4.33
C ASN A 77 -6.41 -1.05 5.73
N ALA A 78 -5.11 -0.81 5.81
CA ALA A 78 -4.41 -0.67 7.09
C ALA A 78 -4.93 0.53 7.89
N ARG A 79 -5.23 1.66 7.23
CA ARG A 79 -5.79 2.86 7.88
C ARG A 79 -7.17 2.60 8.49
N GLU A 80 -8.03 1.89 7.77
CA GLU A 80 -9.37 1.55 8.25
C GLU A 80 -9.29 0.71 9.52
N LYS A 81 -8.44 -0.32 9.50
CA LYS A 81 -8.14 -1.15 10.67
C LYS A 81 -7.53 -0.36 11.82
N TRP A 82 -6.62 0.56 11.52
CA TRP A 82 -6.01 1.42 12.53
C TRP A 82 -7.04 2.27 13.27
N ARG A 83 -8.03 2.80 12.53
CA ARG A 83 -9.13 3.60 13.11
C ARG A 83 -10.05 2.78 14.01
N HIS A 84 -10.05 1.46 13.85
CA HIS A 84 -10.85 0.55 14.65
C HIS A 84 -10.18 0.20 16.00
N LEU A 85 -8.85 0.20 16.07
CA LEU A 85 -8.11 -0.14 17.29
C LEU A 85 -8.48 0.71 18.53
N PRO A 86 -8.72 2.04 18.43
CA PRO A 86 -9.22 2.81 19.56
C PRO A 86 -10.54 2.29 20.13
N ILE A 87 -11.45 1.81 19.28
CA ILE A 87 -12.74 1.26 19.71
C ILE A 87 -12.50 -0.03 20.50
N ILE A 88 -11.67 -0.94 19.97
CA ILE A 88 -11.24 -2.16 20.66
C ILE A 88 -10.62 -1.83 22.03
N ARG A 89 -9.72 -0.84 22.09
CA ARG A 89 -9.07 -0.43 23.34
C ARG A 89 -10.07 0.06 24.39
N LEU A 90 -11.09 0.82 23.98
CA LEU A 90 -12.16 1.26 24.88
C LEU A 90 -12.99 0.08 25.39
N ARG A 91 -13.29 -0.91 24.54
CA ARG A 91 -14.00 -2.14 24.94
C ARG A 91 -13.20 -2.95 25.95
N ILE A 92 -11.91 -3.16 25.70
CA ILE A 92 -10.97 -3.82 26.64
C ILE A 92 -10.97 -3.10 27.98
N HIS A 93 -10.84 -1.77 27.98
CA HIS A 93 -10.83 -0.98 29.21
C HIS A 93 -12.15 -1.08 29.99
N ARG A 94 -13.30 -1.09 29.30
CA ARG A 94 -14.60 -1.28 29.95
C ARG A 94 -14.72 -2.65 30.62
N ILE A 95 -14.27 -3.72 29.95
CA ILE A 95 -14.26 -5.07 30.53
C ILE A 95 -13.37 -5.10 31.77
N GLU A 96 -12.18 -4.50 31.71
CA GLU A 96 -11.28 -4.37 32.84
C GLU A 96 -11.93 -3.66 34.02
N GLN A 97 -12.54 -2.50 33.81
CA GLN A 97 -13.25 -1.75 34.88
C GLN A 97 -14.36 -2.60 35.49
N ASN A 98 -15.19 -3.27 34.69
CA ASN A 98 -16.25 -4.13 35.19
C ASN A 98 -15.73 -5.29 36.06
N ILE A 99 -14.52 -5.81 35.78
CA ILE A 99 -13.88 -6.84 36.59
C ILE A 99 -13.37 -6.26 37.90
N LEU A 100 -12.76 -5.07 37.85
CA LEU A 100 -12.19 -4.39 39.02
C LEU A 100 -13.26 -3.86 39.98
N ASP A 101 -14.40 -3.41 39.46
CA ASP A 101 -15.53 -2.88 40.23
C ASP A 101 -16.37 -3.98 40.89
N ASN A 102 -16.09 -5.26 40.60
CA ASN A 102 -16.76 -6.40 41.22
C ASN A 102 -16.05 -6.80 42.52
N ASP A 103 -16.81 -6.99 43.61
CA ASP A 103 -16.33 -7.35 44.95
C ASP A 103 -15.55 -8.69 45.02
N SER A 104 -15.44 -9.43 43.91
CA SER A 104 -14.75 -10.71 43.75
C SER A 104 -13.40 -10.62 43.02
N PHE A 105 -12.62 -9.55 43.25
CA PHE A 105 -11.33 -9.31 42.58
C PHE A 105 -10.40 -10.53 42.54
N GLY A 106 -10.27 -11.27 43.65
CA GLY A 106 -9.39 -12.44 43.75
C GLY A 106 -9.78 -13.58 42.80
N ASP A 107 -11.07 -13.78 42.56
CA ASP A 107 -11.58 -14.84 41.68
C ASP A 107 -11.35 -14.49 40.20
N ASN A 108 -11.24 -13.21 39.87
CA ASN A 108 -11.12 -12.71 38.50
C ASN A 108 -9.67 -12.44 38.04
N PHE A 109 -8.66 -12.75 38.85
CA PHE A 109 -7.25 -12.51 38.51
C PHE A 109 -6.84 -13.13 37.16
N HIS A 110 -7.28 -14.37 36.89
CA HIS A 110 -7.01 -15.07 35.63
C HIS A 110 -7.66 -14.36 34.41
N VAL A 111 -8.79 -13.67 34.62
CA VAL A 111 -9.47 -12.88 33.59
C VAL A 111 -8.68 -11.59 33.30
N LEU A 112 -8.15 -10.92 34.33
CA LEU A 112 -7.27 -9.76 34.16
C LEU A 112 -5.99 -10.11 33.38
N GLN A 113 -5.37 -11.26 33.66
CA GLN A 113 -4.25 -11.74 32.84
C GLN A 113 -4.64 -11.93 31.37
N ARG A 114 -5.89 -12.34 31.10
CA ARG A 114 -6.40 -12.47 29.73
C ARG A 114 -6.60 -11.09 29.09
N VAL A 115 -7.14 -10.11 29.83
CA VAL A 115 -7.27 -8.72 29.39
C VAL A 115 -5.90 -8.15 28.96
N ASP A 116 -4.86 -8.40 29.76
CA ASP A 116 -3.49 -7.97 29.44
C ASP A 116 -2.98 -8.59 28.13
N ARG A 117 -3.23 -9.89 27.92
CA ARG A 117 -2.87 -10.57 26.65
C ARG A 117 -3.57 -9.92 25.46
N VAL A 118 -4.88 -9.70 25.55
CA VAL A 118 -5.66 -9.08 24.47
C VAL A 118 -5.20 -7.64 24.20
N ARG A 119 -4.86 -6.88 25.24
CA ARG A 119 -4.28 -5.54 25.10
C ARG A 119 -2.93 -5.58 24.37
N ASN A 120 -2.08 -6.56 24.69
CA ASN A 120 -0.79 -6.74 24.02
C ASN A 120 -0.97 -7.10 22.54
N LEU A 121 -1.91 -7.99 22.21
CA LEU A 121 -2.24 -8.30 20.80
C LEU A 121 -2.68 -7.04 20.03
N ALA A 122 -3.53 -6.19 20.62
CA ALA A 122 -3.93 -4.93 19.98
C ALA A 122 -2.74 -3.98 19.73
N ASN A 123 -1.73 -3.99 20.61
CA ASN A 123 -0.50 -3.22 20.44
C ASN A 123 0.41 -3.82 19.36
N GLU A 124 0.53 -5.14 19.28
CA GLU A 124 1.26 -5.83 18.22
C GLU A 124 0.65 -5.53 16.85
N ILE A 125 -0.67 -5.57 16.74
CA ILE A 125 -1.36 -5.20 15.49
C ILE A 125 -1.09 -3.76 15.10
N SER A 126 -1.00 -2.83 16.07
CA SER A 126 -0.58 -1.47 15.75
C SER A 126 0.79 -1.45 15.07
N LYS A 127 1.73 -2.30 15.48
CA LYS A 127 3.03 -2.41 14.80
C LYS A 127 2.89 -2.98 13.40
N VAL A 128 2.13 -4.06 13.23
CA VAL A 128 1.89 -4.69 11.91
C VAL A 128 1.25 -3.69 10.92
N LEU A 129 0.25 -2.93 11.36
CA LEU A 129 -0.38 -1.91 10.52
C LEU A 129 0.60 -0.78 10.17
N GLN A 130 1.53 -0.43 11.07
CA GLN A 130 2.60 0.53 10.80
C GLN A 130 3.63 -0.03 9.80
N GLU A 131 3.94 -1.32 9.88
CA GLU A 131 4.85 -2.00 8.95
C GLU A 131 4.35 -1.93 7.51
N VAL A 132 3.03 -2.00 7.27
CA VAL A 132 2.45 -1.76 5.93
C VAL A 132 2.87 -0.39 5.38
N TYR A 133 2.77 0.66 6.20
CA TYR A 133 3.17 2.00 5.79
C TYR A 133 4.69 2.12 5.58
N ASN A 134 5.47 1.51 6.47
CA ASN A 134 6.93 1.53 6.39
C ASN A 134 7.42 0.84 5.11
N TYR A 135 6.85 -0.31 4.77
CA TYR A 135 7.14 -1.05 3.53
C TYR A 135 6.92 -0.17 2.30
N TYR A 136 5.74 0.44 2.15
CA TYR A 136 5.45 1.28 0.99
C TYR A 136 6.28 2.55 0.94
N ASN A 137 6.70 3.10 2.08
CA ASN A 137 7.63 4.22 2.12
C ASN A 137 9.03 3.82 1.65
N GLN A 138 9.50 2.63 2.02
CA GLN A 138 10.75 2.07 1.50
C GLN A 138 10.64 1.82 -0.01
N MET A 139 9.54 1.20 -0.46
CA MET A 139 9.32 0.92 -1.87
C MET A 139 9.24 2.20 -2.72
N ASP A 140 8.60 3.27 -2.24
CA ASP A 140 8.56 4.56 -2.94
C ASP A 140 9.98 5.11 -3.18
N ASN A 141 10.88 4.99 -2.18
CA ASN A 141 12.28 5.38 -2.33
C ASN A 141 13.01 4.51 -3.37
N GLU A 142 12.78 3.21 -3.36
CA GLU A 142 13.41 2.28 -4.30
C GLU A 142 12.93 2.46 -5.75
N LEU A 143 11.67 2.82 -5.95
CA LEU A 143 11.07 2.94 -7.27
C LEU A 143 11.26 4.34 -7.89
N SER A 144 11.56 5.36 -7.09
CA SER A 144 11.72 6.75 -7.57
C SER A 144 12.66 6.87 -8.78
N ALA A 145 13.82 6.21 -8.74
CA ALA A 145 14.78 6.24 -9.85
C ALA A 145 14.22 5.60 -11.14
N SER A 146 13.39 4.56 -11.00
CA SER A 146 12.77 3.85 -12.12
C SER A 146 11.69 4.71 -12.77
N TYR A 147 10.84 5.35 -11.97
CA TYR A 147 9.85 6.31 -12.46
C TYR A 147 10.50 7.48 -13.19
N ASN A 148 11.55 8.08 -12.60
CA ASN A 148 12.31 9.16 -13.26
C ASN A 148 12.91 8.71 -14.59
N THR A 149 13.38 7.45 -14.67
CA THR A 149 13.89 6.89 -15.92
C THR A 149 12.80 6.80 -16.98
N LEU A 150 11.62 6.30 -16.64
CA LEU A 150 10.49 6.22 -17.56
C LEU A 150 10.04 7.61 -18.04
N THR A 151 9.93 8.59 -17.15
CA THR A 151 9.58 9.98 -17.51
C THR A 151 10.62 10.58 -18.46
N ASN A 152 11.91 10.40 -18.19
CA ASN A 152 12.97 10.89 -19.08
C ASN A 152 12.93 10.22 -20.47
N ILE A 153 12.57 8.94 -20.55
CA ILE A 153 12.40 8.24 -21.83
C ILE A 153 11.18 8.80 -22.58
N GLU A 154 10.06 8.99 -21.89
CA GLU A 154 8.83 9.57 -22.44
C GLU A 154 9.08 10.95 -23.06
N GLU A 155 9.75 11.84 -22.33
CA GLU A 155 10.13 13.17 -22.82
C GLU A 155 10.96 13.09 -24.10
N LYS A 156 11.98 12.23 -24.14
CA LYS A 156 12.83 12.06 -25.32
C LYS A 156 12.09 11.47 -26.52
N LEU A 157 11.14 10.56 -26.29
CA LEU A 157 10.29 10.03 -27.35
C LEU A 157 9.38 11.13 -27.91
N ASN A 158 8.78 11.95 -27.04
CA ASN A 158 7.94 13.08 -27.45
C ASN A 158 8.73 14.12 -28.26
N GLU A 159 9.96 14.45 -27.86
CA GLU A 159 10.84 15.32 -28.65
C GLU A 159 11.14 14.75 -30.05
N LYS A 160 11.37 13.45 -30.17
CA LYS A 160 11.61 12.77 -31.46
C LYS A 160 10.38 12.88 -32.36
N ARG A 161 9.19 12.72 -31.80
CA ARG A 161 7.91 12.89 -32.49
C ARG A 161 7.73 14.31 -33.00
N GLU A 162 7.89 15.31 -32.15
CA GLU A 162 7.74 16.72 -32.53
C GLU A 162 8.72 17.13 -33.64
N LYS A 163 9.98 16.69 -33.57
CA LYS A 163 10.97 16.94 -34.61
C LYS A 163 10.55 16.32 -35.95
N LYS A 164 10.04 15.10 -35.95
CA LYS A 164 9.56 14.41 -37.16
C LYS A 164 8.36 15.14 -37.77
N GLU A 165 7.40 15.57 -36.95
CA GLU A 165 6.21 16.33 -37.38
C GLU A 165 6.61 17.69 -37.99
N ARG A 166 7.56 18.42 -37.39
CA ARG A 166 8.08 19.70 -37.93
C ARG A 166 8.81 19.54 -39.27
N ILE A 167 9.59 18.47 -39.44
CA ILE A 167 10.29 18.18 -40.70
C ILE A 167 9.29 17.83 -41.82
N GLN A 168 8.21 17.11 -41.48
CA GLN A 168 7.20 16.72 -42.44
C GLN A 168 6.33 17.91 -42.89
N SER A 169 5.94 18.80 -41.98
CA SER A 169 5.17 20.01 -42.32
C SER A 169 5.97 20.99 -43.18
N SER A 170 7.28 21.12 -42.94
CA SER A 170 8.16 21.96 -43.77
C SER A 170 8.42 21.36 -45.16
N LYS A 171 8.49 20.02 -45.32
CA LYS A 171 8.56 19.39 -46.64
C LYS A 171 7.29 19.57 -47.48
N CYS A 172 6.11 19.54 -46.87
CA CYS A 172 4.86 19.80 -47.59
C CYS A 172 4.79 21.23 -48.14
N PHE A 173 5.39 22.21 -47.45
CA PHE A 173 5.45 23.59 -47.93
C PHE A 173 6.27 23.76 -49.23
N TRP A 174 7.28 22.92 -49.44
CA TRP A 174 8.16 23.01 -50.62
C TRP A 174 7.63 22.29 -51.86
N ILE A 175 6.64 21.40 -51.72
CA ILE A 175 6.04 20.68 -52.86
C ILE A 175 4.87 21.50 -53.49
N PHE A 176 4.38 22.51 -52.77
CA PHE A 176 3.31 23.41 -53.21
C PHE A 176 3.78 24.81 -53.66
N CYS A 177 5.09 25.00 -53.91
CA CYS A 177 5.64 26.20 -54.53
C CYS A 177 6.18 25.92 -55.94
#